data_AF-A0A6N7MDU3-F1
#
_entry.id   AF-A0A6N7MDU3-F1
#
_cell.length_a   1.000
_cell.length_b   1.000
_cell.length_c   1.000
_cell.angle_alpha   90.00
_cell.angle_beta   90.00
_cell.angle_gamma   90.00
#
_symmetry.space_group_name_H-M   'P 1'
#
loop_
_entity.id
_entity.type
_entity.pdbx_description
1 polymer ?
#
loop_
_entity_poly.entity_id
_entity_poly.type
_entity_poly.pdbx_seq_one_letter_code
_entity_poly.pdbx_strand_id
1 'polypeptide(L)'
;MEELVKQRTAEMEEKTRKIEESQKALTFLLEDMNEARMDIENANQRLEEVNKELESFSYSVSHDLRAPLRAILDFSDKFSNLSGHQVDDEGKRILKVITDNTQKMGQLIDDLLSFSRMDRTSIRKVEINMNDLVKKIWNELKIHFPKSKIRINIDTLPPLYGDRNMIHQVLVNLLSNAVHHKFPL
;
A
#
# COMPACT_ATOMS: atom_id res chain seq x y z
N MET A 1 -7.39 -72.64 24.15
CA MET A 1 -7.79 -72.08 22.84
C MET A 1 -8.96 -71.11 23.02
N GLU A 2 -10.00 -71.47 23.80
CA GLU A 2 -11.13 -70.58 24.13
C GLU A 2 -10.74 -69.30 24.89
N GLU A 3 -9.83 -69.40 25.87
CA GLU A 3 -9.33 -68.24 26.64
C GLU A 3 -8.73 -67.15 25.72
N LEU A 4 -7.93 -67.58 24.74
CA LEU A 4 -7.25 -66.69 23.79
C LEU A 4 -8.24 -66.03 22.82
N VAL A 5 -9.28 -66.76 22.40
CA VAL A 5 -10.37 -66.20 21.58
C VAL A 5 -11.11 -65.14 22.39
N LYS A 6 -11.52 -65.45 23.61
CA LYS A 6 -12.25 -64.53 24.50
C LYS A 6 -11.45 -63.25 24.78
N GLN A 7 -10.15 -63.38 25.00
CA GLN A 7 -9.26 -62.24 25.24
C GLN A 7 -9.11 -61.35 24.00
N ARG A 8 -8.97 -61.94 22.80
CA ARG A 8 -8.92 -61.19 21.54
C ARG A 8 -10.24 -60.53 21.18
N THR A 9 -11.39 -61.16 21.47
CA THR A 9 -12.71 -60.57 21.21
C THR A 9 -12.91 -59.33 22.08
N ALA A 10 -12.57 -59.40 23.38
CA ALA A 10 -12.65 -58.25 24.28
C ALA A 10 -11.69 -57.11 23.87
N GLU A 11 -10.47 -57.43 23.44
CA GLU A 11 -9.50 -56.45 22.95
C GLU A 11 -9.96 -55.78 21.63
N MET A 12 -10.63 -56.53 20.77
CA MET A 12 -11.21 -56.03 19.52
C MET A 12 -12.42 -55.12 19.78
N GLU A 13 -13.30 -55.48 20.72
CA GLU A 13 -14.42 -54.64 21.15
C GLU A 13 -13.94 -53.32 21.75
N GLU A 14 -12.89 -53.34 22.58
CA GLU A 14 -12.32 -52.12 23.15
C GLU A 14 -11.69 -51.22 22.07
N LYS A 15 -10.98 -51.79 21.09
CA LYS A 15 -10.44 -51.04 19.95
C LYS A 15 -11.54 -50.44 19.09
N THR A 16 -12.59 -51.20 18.78
CA THR A 16 -13.73 -50.69 18.01
C THR A 16 -14.41 -49.53 18.73
N ARG A 17 -14.63 -49.63 20.03
CA ARG A 17 -15.21 -48.54 20.83
C ARG A 17 -14.33 -47.28 20.81
N LYS A 18 -13.01 -47.43 20.98
CA LYS A 18 -12.05 -46.32 20.89
C LYS A 18 -12.03 -45.67 19.50
N ILE A 19 -12.16 -46.46 18.43
CA ILE A 19 -12.24 -45.96 17.06
C ILE A 19 -13.54 -45.17 16.86
N GLU A 20 -14.67 -45.66 17.35
CA GLU A 20 -15.96 -44.96 17.25
C GLU A 20 -15.95 -43.64 18.04
N GLU A 21 -15.39 -43.64 19.26
CA GLU A 21 -15.20 -42.43 20.06
C GLU A 21 -14.30 -41.42 19.34
N SER A 22 -13.18 -41.88 18.77
CA SER A 22 -12.25 -41.05 18.01
C SER A 22 -12.84 -40.54 16.69
N GLN A 23 -13.65 -41.34 15.99
CA GLN A 23 -14.34 -40.92 14.76
C GLN A 23 -15.35 -39.83 15.08
N LYS A 24 -16.12 -40.00 16.15
CA LYS A 24 -17.10 -39.00 16.58
C LYS A 24 -16.42 -37.68 16.97
N ALA A 25 -15.31 -37.74 17.71
CA ALA A 25 -14.51 -36.56 18.04
C ALA A 25 -13.94 -35.86 16.79
N LEU A 26 -13.47 -36.64 15.80
CA LEU A 26 -12.97 -36.11 14.54
C LEU A 26 -14.08 -35.42 13.73
N THR A 27 -15.29 -35.98 13.70
CA THR A 27 -16.45 -35.36 13.03
C THR A 27 -16.77 -34.01 13.64
N PHE A 28 -16.88 -33.92 14.98
CA PHE A 28 -17.12 -32.63 15.66
C PHE A 28 -16.03 -31.61 15.34
N LEU A 29 -14.76 -32.02 15.35
CA LEU A 29 -13.64 -31.12 15.05
C LEU A 29 -13.67 -30.63 13.60
N LEU A 30 -14.10 -31.47 12.65
CA LEU A 30 -14.27 -31.08 11.25
C LEU A 30 -15.44 -30.10 11.06
N GLU A 31 -16.52 -30.24 11.83
CA GLU A 31 -17.64 -29.29 11.84
C GLU A 31 -17.19 -27.93 12.35
N ASP A 32 -16.52 -27.87 13.52
CA ASP A 32 -15.95 -26.64 14.08
C ASP A 32 -14.96 -25.96 13.11
N MET A 33 -14.08 -26.75 12.48
CA MET A 33 -13.13 -26.23 11.49
C MET A 33 -13.81 -25.64 10.26
N ASN A 34 -14.90 -26.24 9.79
CA ASN A 34 -15.66 -25.73 8.66
C ASN A 34 -16.39 -24.44 9.01
N GLU A 35 -16.98 -24.35 10.21
CA GLU A 35 -17.62 -23.13 10.69
C GLU A 35 -16.61 -21.97 10.81
N ALA A 36 -15.48 -22.22 11.48
CA ALA A 36 -14.41 -21.23 11.59
C ALA A 36 -13.87 -20.80 10.21
N ARG A 37 -13.78 -21.73 9.25
CA ARG A 37 -13.39 -21.41 7.89
C ARG A 37 -14.41 -20.52 7.18
N MET A 38 -15.70 -20.81 7.31
CA MET A 38 -16.77 -19.97 6.75
C MET A 38 -16.75 -18.56 7.35
N ASP A 39 -16.53 -18.43 8.66
CA ASP A 39 -16.41 -17.14 9.32
C ASP A 39 -15.23 -16.32 8.80
N ILE A 40 -14.07 -16.97 8.60
CA ILE A 40 -12.89 -16.34 8.01
C ILE A 40 -13.17 -15.90 6.57
N GLU A 41 -13.81 -16.74 5.75
CA GLU A 41 -14.16 -16.42 4.36
C GLU A 41 -15.13 -15.22 4.31
N ASN A 42 -16.15 -15.18 5.18
CA ASN A 42 -17.09 -14.06 5.29
C ASN A 42 -16.40 -12.77 5.76
N ALA A 43 -15.53 -12.84 6.76
CA ALA A 43 -14.77 -11.70 7.26
C ALA A 43 -13.83 -11.14 6.18
N ASN A 44 -13.17 -12.01 5.42
CA ASN A 44 -12.31 -11.61 4.30
C ASN A 44 -13.12 -10.91 3.19
N GLN A 45 -14.27 -11.45 2.81
CA GLN A 45 -15.15 -10.78 1.83
C GLN A 45 -15.59 -9.40 2.31
N ARG A 46 -15.96 -9.26 3.58
CA ARG A 46 -16.35 -7.98 4.18
C ARG A 46 -15.20 -6.98 4.17
N LEU A 47 -13.99 -7.42 4.50
CA LEU A 47 -12.78 -6.58 4.43
C LEU A 47 -12.52 -6.13 3.00
N GLU A 48 -12.64 -7.02 2.02
CA GLU A 48 -12.47 -6.68 0.61
C GLU A 48 -13.50 -5.66 0.10
N GLU A 49 -14.74 -5.74 0.56
CA GLU A 49 -15.81 -4.78 0.28
C GLU A 49 -15.48 -3.41 0.87
N VAL A 50 -15.17 -3.34 2.17
CA VAL A 50 -14.84 -2.08 2.87
C VAL A 50 -13.60 -1.41 2.25
N ASN A 51 -12.60 -2.19 1.86
CA ASN A 51 -11.43 -1.65 1.16
C ASN A 51 -11.78 -1.08 -0.22
N LYS A 52 -12.69 -1.74 -0.96
CA LYS A 52 -13.26 -1.21 -2.23
C LYS A 52 -14.01 0.11 -1.99
N GLU A 53 -14.79 0.12 -0.90
CA GLU A 53 -15.44 1.26 -0.24
C GLU A 53 -14.53 2.49 -0.18
N LEU A 54 -13.45 2.29 0.59
CA LEU A 54 -12.46 3.29 0.94
C LEU A 54 -11.68 3.80 -0.27
N GLU A 55 -11.34 2.92 -1.23
CA GLU A 55 -10.68 3.29 -2.48
C GLU A 55 -11.54 4.21 -3.35
N SER A 56 -12.80 3.86 -3.54
CA SER A 56 -13.74 4.65 -4.33
C SER A 56 -13.94 6.04 -3.70
N PHE A 57 -14.11 6.06 -2.37
CA PHE A 57 -14.21 7.30 -1.61
C PHE A 57 -12.95 8.16 -1.72
N SER A 58 -11.78 7.56 -1.48
CA SER A 58 -10.49 8.24 -1.56
C SER A 58 -10.25 8.79 -2.97
N TYR A 59 -10.64 8.04 -4.02
CA TYR A 59 -10.55 8.48 -5.41
C TYR A 59 -11.43 9.70 -5.70
N SER A 60 -12.71 9.65 -5.33
CA SER A 60 -13.65 10.75 -5.56
C SER A 60 -13.20 12.02 -4.85
N VAL A 61 -12.90 11.93 -3.55
CA VAL A 61 -12.47 13.09 -2.75
C VAL A 61 -11.19 13.70 -3.30
N SER A 62 -10.21 12.87 -3.66
CA SER A 62 -8.94 13.35 -4.21
C SER A 62 -9.09 14.04 -5.56
N HIS A 63 -9.93 13.49 -6.44
CA HIS A 63 -10.25 14.11 -7.72
C HIS A 63 -10.91 15.48 -7.51
N ASP A 64 -11.90 15.53 -6.61
CA ASP A 64 -12.68 16.75 -6.33
C ASP A 64 -11.85 17.83 -5.63
N LEU A 65 -10.80 17.44 -4.89
CA LEU A 65 -9.84 18.37 -4.28
C LEU A 65 -8.74 18.84 -5.24
N ARG A 66 -8.36 18.06 -6.25
CA ARG A 66 -7.33 18.46 -7.23
C ARG A 66 -7.77 19.65 -8.09
N ALA A 67 -9.03 19.70 -8.51
CA ALA A 67 -9.57 20.78 -9.33
C ALA A 67 -9.46 22.17 -8.65
N PRO A 68 -9.94 22.37 -7.40
CA PRO A 68 -9.79 23.65 -6.71
C PRO A 68 -8.35 23.99 -6.36
N LEU A 69 -7.50 23.01 -6.01
CA LEU A 69 -6.06 23.27 -5.78
C LEU A 69 -5.36 23.74 -7.05
N ARG A 70 -5.64 23.12 -8.20
CA ARG A 70 -5.11 23.58 -9.48
C ARG A 70 -5.58 24.99 -9.82
N ALA A 71 -6.85 25.31 -9.58
CA ALA A 71 -7.36 26.66 -9.77
C ALA A 71 -6.65 27.69 -8.88
N ILE A 72 -6.39 27.37 -7.60
CA ILE A 72 -5.64 28.25 -6.69
C ILE A 72 -4.21 28.49 -7.21
N LEU A 73 -3.52 27.45 -7.69
CA LEU A 73 -2.19 27.59 -8.30
C LEU A 73 -2.25 28.48 -9.55
N ASP A 74 -3.15 28.18 -10.48
CA ASP A 74 -3.29 28.90 -11.75
C ASP A 74 -3.61 30.39 -11.51
N PHE A 75 -4.49 30.70 -10.54
CA PHE A 75 -4.80 32.09 -10.18
C PHE A 75 -3.64 32.78 -9.47
N SER A 76 -2.91 32.09 -8.60
CA SER A 76 -1.73 32.64 -7.91
C SER A 76 -0.61 32.97 -8.90
N ASP A 77 -0.34 32.05 -9.84
CA ASP A 77 0.65 32.24 -10.90
C ASP A 77 0.22 33.35 -11.86
N LYS A 78 -1.05 33.37 -12.27
CA LYS A 78 -1.59 34.41 -13.16
C LYS A 78 -1.56 35.78 -12.50
N PHE A 79 -1.91 35.87 -11.22
CA PHE A 79 -1.81 37.12 -10.46
C PHE A 79 -0.36 37.59 -10.33
N SER A 80 0.58 36.68 -10.04
CA SER A 80 2.02 37.00 -10.01
C SER A 80 2.51 37.56 -11.35
N ASN A 81 2.09 36.94 -12.46
CA ASN A 81 2.47 37.37 -13.81
C ASN A 81 1.82 38.69 -14.25
N LEU A 82 0.56 38.94 -13.88
CA LEU A 82 -0.18 40.16 -14.27
C LEU A 82 0.23 41.38 -13.45
N SER A 83 0.61 41.20 -12.19
CA SER A 83 0.91 42.31 -11.28
C SER A 83 2.34 42.86 -11.41
N GLY A 84 3.21 42.22 -12.20
CA GLY A 84 4.54 42.75 -12.54
C GLY A 84 5.35 43.23 -11.33
N HIS A 85 5.81 44.49 -11.35
CA HIS A 85 6.54 45.13 -10.24
C HIS A 85 5.61 45.81 -9.19
N GLN A 86 4.29 45.73 -9.34
CA GLN A 86 3.32 46.38 -8.43
C GLN A 86 3.02 45.57 -7.17
N VAL A 87 3.43 44.29 -7.12
CA VAL A 87 3.35 43.50 -5.89
C VAL A 87 4.55 43.86 -5.02
N ASP A 88 4.27 44.38 -3.83
CA ASP A 88 5.27 44.58 -2.80
C ASP A 88 5.88 43.23 -2.35
N ASP A 89 6.99 43.29 -1.62
CA ASP A 89 7.69 42.07 -1.22
C ASP A 89 6.85 41.19 -0.29
N GLU A 90 5.90 41.78 0.45
CA GLU A 90 4.95 41.05 1.27
C GLU A 90 3.91 40.30 0.44
N GLY A 91 3.35 40.91 -0.61
CA GLY A 91 2.45 40.24 -1.54
C GLY A 91 3.14 39.07 -2.28
N LYS A 92 4.41 39.23 -2.65
CA LYS A 92 5.21 38.11 -3.23
C LYS A 92 5.40 36.97 -2.23
N ARG A 93 5.67 37.30 -0.96
CA ARG A 93 5.81 36.32 0.12
C ARG A 93 4.51 35.53 0.32
N ILE A 94 3.38 36.23 0.36
CA ILE A 94 2.05 35.61 0.51
C ILE A 94 1.73 34.68 -0.67
N LEU A 95 1.98 35.12 -1.91
CA LEU A 95 1.77 34.28 -3.09
C LEU A 95 2.63 33.02 -3.06
N LYS A 96 3.91 33.13 -2.67
CA LYS A 96 4.78 31.97 -2.49
C LYS A 96 4.19 30.99 -1.46
N VAL A 97 3.72 31.48 -0.32
CA VAL A 97 3.10 30.65 0.73
C VAL A 97 1.84 29.94 0.21
N ILE A 98 1.00 30.62 -0.57
CA ILE A 98 -0.20 30.00 -1.17
C ILE A 98 0.20 28.89 -2.14
N THR A 99 1.14 29.16 -3.04
CA THR A 99 1.65 28.17 -4.00
C THR A 99 2.25 26.95 -3.30
N ASP A 100 3.13 27.16 -2.32
CA ASP A 100 3.81 26.08 -1.59
C ASP A 100 2.81 25.19 -0.83
N ASN A 101 1.82 25.78 -0.15
CA ASN A 101 0.79 25.00 0.57
C ASN A 101 -0.12 24.23 -0.38
N THR A 102 -0.47 24.82 -1.53
CA THR A 102 -1.34 24.18 -2.53
C THR A 102 -0.64 22.98 -3.19
N GLN A 103 0.67 23.11 -3.47
CA GLN A 103 1.49 21.99 -3.93
C GLN A 103 1.60 20.88 -2.87
N LYS A 104 1.83 21.24 -1.61
CA LYS A 104 1.88 20.29 -0.50
C LYS A 104 0.57 19.52 -0.34
N MET A 105 -0.58 20.19 -0.47
CA MET A 105 -1.89 19.52 -0.45
C MET A 105 -2.06 18.57 -1.62
N GLY A 106 -1.60 18.94 -2.82
CA GLY A 106 -1.58 18.04 -3.98
C GLY A 106 -0.79 16.76 -3.71
N GLN A 107 0.41 16.88 -3.13
CA GLN A 107 1.24 15.73 -2.78
C GLN A 107 0.55 14.82 -1.74
N LEU A 108 -0.06 15.38 -0.69
CA LEU A 108 -0.76 14.58 0.33
C LEU A 108 -1.94 13.79 -0.25
N ILE A 109 -2.65 14.37 -1.21
CA ILE A 109 -3.74 13.72 -1.93
C ILE A 109 -3.19 12.55 -2.77
N ASP A 110 -2.08 12.75 -3.48
CA ASP A 110 -1.44 11.74 -4.30
C ASP A 110 -0.91 10.56 -3.46
N ASP A 111 -0.34 10.86 -2.29
CA ASP A 111 0.15 9.87 -1.33
C ASP A 111 -1.01 9.05 -0.74
N LEU A 112 -2.11 9.70 -0.39
CA LEU A 112 -3.33 9.05 0.12
C LEU A 112 -3.95 8.11 -0.92
N LEU A 113 -4.02 8.54 -2.18
CA LEU A 113 -4.50 7.71 -3.29
C LEU A 113 -3.60 6.50 -3.53
N SER A 114 -2.30 6.70 -3.48
CA SER A 114 -1.31 5.64 -3.68
C SER A 114 -1.44 4.59 -2.57
N PHE A 115 -1.58 5.04 -1.32
CA PHE A 115 -1.81 4.17 -0.17
C PHE A 115 -3.11 3.37 -0.30
N SER A 116 -4.22 4.04 -0.62
CA SER A 116 -5.52 3.39 -0.72
C SER A 116 -5.55 2.29 -1.79
N ARG A 117 -4.76 2.40 -2.87
CA ARG A 117 -4.72 1.44 -3.98
C ARG A 117 -3.81 0.24 -3.75
N MET A 118 -3.04 0.21 -2.65
CA MET A 118 -2.04 -0.86 -2.41
C MET A 118 -2.66 -2.22 -2.04
N ASP A 119 -3.95 -2.29 -1.70
CA ASP A 119 -4.56 -3.52 -1.14
C ASP A 119 -5.06 -4.56 -2.17
N ARG A 120 -5.10 -4.24 -3.47
CA ARG A 120 -5.79 -5.08 -4.47
C ARG A 120 -4.93 -5.91 -5.42
N THR A 121 -3.62 -5.78 -5.41
CA THR A 121 -2.81 -6.58 -6.33
C THR A 121 -2.36 -7.83 -5.60
N SER A 122 -2.81 -9.00 -6.07
CA SER A 122 -2.20 -10.26 -5.67
C SER A 122 -0.70 -10.11 -5.83
N ILE A 123 0.06 -10.15 -4.74
CA ILE A 123 1.50 -9.82 -4.73
C ILE A 123 2.18 -10.70 -5.78
N ARG A 124 2.54 -10.11 -6.92
CA ARG A 124 3.15 -10.87 -8.01
C ARG A 124 4.65 -10.78 -7.81
N LYS A 125 5.17 -11.73 -7.04
CA LYS A 125 6.61 -11.81 -6.78
C LYS A 125 7.35 -12.15 -8.06
N VAL A 126 8.28 -11.29 -8.43
CA VAL A 126 9.21 -11.46 -9.52
C VAL A 126 10.61 -11.13 -9.03
N GLU A 127 11.62 -11.60 -9.74
CA GLU A 127 12.98 -11.13 -9.53
C GLU A 127 13.10 -9.69 -10.06
N ILE A 128 13.63 -8.80 -9.23
CA ILE A 128 13.74 -7.37 -9.50
C ILE A 128 15.22 -7.00 -9.51
N ASN A 129 15.68 -6.45 -10.63
CA ASN A 129 16.96 -5.76 -10.69
C ASN A 129 16.84 -4.39 -9.99
N MET A 130 17.29 -4.34 -8.73
CA MET A 130 17.20 -3.14 -7.90
C MET A 130 18.04 -1.96 -8.45
N ASN A 131 19.17 -2.24 -9.12
CA ASN A 131 20.01 -1.19 -9.70
C ASN A 131 19.26 -0.45 -10.81
N ASP A 132 18.57 -1.19 -11.69
CA ASP A 132 17.82 -0.59 -12.79
C ASP A 132 16.58 0.16 -12.27
N LEU A 133 15.89 -0.41 -11.29
CA LEU A 133 14.70 0.20 -10.70
C LEU A 133 15.02 1.55 -10.04
N VAL A 134 16.05 1.60 -9.19
CA VAL A 134 16.45 2.84 -8.51
C VAL A 134 16.94 3.89 -9.50
N LYS A 135 17.74 3.50 -10.52
CA LYS A 135 18.18 4.43 -11.57
C LYS A 135 17.01 5.03 -12.35
N LYS A 136 16.01 4.22 -12.68
CA LYS A 136 14.82 4.68 -13.39
C LYS A 136 14.05 5.71 -12.56
N ILE A 137 13.75 5.38 -11.31
CA ILE A 137 13.03 6.28 -10.39
C ILE A 137 13.80 7.58 -10.18
N TRP A 138 15.12 7.50 -10.02
CA TRP A 138 15.95 8.70 -9.88
C TRP A 138 15.90 9.61 -11.10
N ASN A 139 15.94 9.04 -12.32
CA ASN A 139 15.83 9.81 -13.55
C ASN A 139 14.47 10.50 -13.68
N GLU A 140 13.39 9.84 -13.27
CA GLU A 140 12.04 10.42 -13.24
C GLU A 140 11.97 11.58 -12.24
N LEU A 141 12.45 11.39 -11.00
CA LEU A 141 12.47 12.45 -9.98
C LEU A 141 13.32 13.64 -10.41
N LYS A 142 14.45 13.43 -11.08
CA LYS A 142 15.34 14.51 -11.53
C LYS A 142 14.65 15.51 -12.47
N ILE A 143 13.68 15.06 -13.27
CA ILE A 143 12.90 15.92 -14.17
C ILE A 143 12.07 16.94 -13.38
N HIS A 144 11.55 16.53 -12.22
CA HIS A 144 10.75 17.39 -11.34
C HIS A 144 11.59 18.37 -10.51
N PHE A 145 12.89 18.14 -10.38
CA PHE A 145 13.82 19.01 -9.62
C PHE A 145 15.03 19.49 -10.43
N PRO A 146 14.84 20.15 -11.59
CA PRO A 146 15.91 20.45 -12.54
C PRO A 146 16.97 21.41 -12.00
N LYS A 147 16.63 22.22 -10.98
CA LYS A 147 17.54 23.21 -10.35
C LYS A 147 18.29 22.65 -9.13
N SER A 148 18.03 21.42 -8.71
CA SER A 148 18.59 20.85 -7.49
C SER A 148 19.99 20.25 -7.77
N LYS A 149 21.03 20.68 -7.03
CA LYS A 149 22.40 20.14 -7.14
C LYS A 149 22.54 18.77 -6.43
N ILE A 150 21.58 17.88 -6.61
CA ILE A 150 21.52 16.62 -5.87
C ILE A 150 22.39 15.58 -6.56
N ARG A 151 23.35 15.05 -5.81
CA ARG A 151 24.12 13.86 -6.20
C ARG A 151 23.55 12.67 -5.45
N ILE A 152 23.05 11.68 -6.20
CA ILE A 152 22.75 10.36 -5.68
C ILE A 152 24.00 9.48 -5.83
N ASN A 153 24.34 8.75 -4.78
CA ASN A 153 25.34 7.67 -4.85
C ASN A 153 24.57 6.35 -4.75
N ILE A 154 24.65 5.52 -5.80
CA ILE A 154 23.98 4.22 -5.85
C ILE A 154 25.07 3.17 -5.89
N ASP A 155 25.32 2.54 -4.74
CA ASP A 155 26.21 1.38 -4.66
C ASP A 155 25.49 0.14 -5.24
N THR A 156 26.24 -0.94 -5.47
CA THR A 156 25.67 -2.16 -6.05
C THR A 156 24.58 -2.74 -5.15
N LEU A 157 23.33 -2.74 -5.64
CA LEU A 157 22.18 -3.27 -4.92
C LEU A 157 21.97 -4.75 -5.27
N PRO A 158 21.72 -5.63 -4.28
CA PRO A 158 21.37 -7.01 -4.54
C PRO A 158 20.01 -7.12 -5.25
N PRO A 159 19.77 -8.15 -6.08
CA PRO A 159 18.45 -8.41 -6.63
C PRO A 159 17.46 -8.75 -5.51
N LEU A 160 16.19 -8.37 -5.72
CA LEU A 160 15.12 -8.56 -4.74
C LEU A 160 14.02 -9.43 -5.36
N TYR A 161 13.48 -10.37 -4.58
CA TYR A 161 12.29 -11.13 -4.98
C TYR A 161 11.04 -10.53 -4.32
N GLY A 162 10.18 -9.89 -5.11
CA GLY A 162 9.02 -9.15 -4.58
C GLY A 162 8.11 -8.61 -5.67
N ASP A 163 7.06 -7.91 -5.25
CA ASP A 163 6.19 -7.22 -6.21
C ASP A 163 6.88 -5.93 -6.69
N ARG A 164 7.11 -5.85 -8.00
CA ARG A 164 7.84 -4.74 -8.60
C ARG A 164 7.17 -3.39 -8.39
N ASN A 165 5.84 -3.33 -8.42
CA ASN A 165 5.11 -2.07 -8.30
C ASN A 165 5.12 -1.57 -6.85
N MET A 166 4.97 -2.47 -5.88
CA MET A 166 5.06 -2.11 -4.47
C MET A 166 6.45 -1.59 -4.10
N ILE A 167 7.51 -2.28 -4.55
CA ILE A 167 8.89 -1.84 -4.31
C ILE A 167 9.20 -0.52 -5.03
N HIS A 168 8.67 -0.32 -6.25
CA HIS A 168 8.76 0.96 -6.94
C HIS A 168 8.14 2.08 -6.10
N GLN A 169 6.92 1.88 -5.58
CA GLN A 169 6.23 2.88 -4.76
C GLN A 169 7.03 3.24 -3.49
N VAL A 170 7.56 2.24 -2.79
CA VAL A 170 8.41 2.45 -1.61
C VAL A 170 9.62 3.32 -1.96
N LEU A 171 10.32 2.98 -3.05
CA LEU A 171 11.51 3.72 -3.48
C LEU A 171 11.17 5.15 -3.91
N VAL A 172 10.08 5.37 -4.63
CA VAL A 172 9.60 6.73 -4.99
C VAL A 172 9.35 7.55 -3.73
N ASN A 173 8.63 7.00 -2.76
CA ASN A 173 8.30 7.70 -1.52
C ASN A 173 9.56 8.07 -0.73
N LEU A 174 10.49 7.12 -0.55
CA LEU A 174 11.73 7.35 0.17
C LEU A 174 12.63 8.38 -0.52
N LEU A 175 12.81 8.26 -1.84
CA LEU A 175 13.66 9.16 -2.61
C LEU A 175 13.04 10.55 -2.73
N SER A 176 11.73 10.64 -2.94
CA SER A 176 10.99 11.91 -2.96
C SER A 176 11.12 12.63 -1.62
N ASN A 177 10.91 11.92 -0.51
CA ASN A 177 11.08 12.47 0.84
C ASN A 177 12.53 12.94 1.08
N ALA A 178 13.52 12.16 0.65
CA ALA A 178 14.93 12.53 0.80
C ALA A 178 15.28 13.81 0.02
N VAL A 179 14.69 14.00 -1.16
CA VAL A 179 14.85 15.21 -1.97
C VAL A 179 14.16 16.41 -1.32
N HIS A 180 12.91 16.25 -0.88
CA HIS A 180 12.15 17.32 -0.22
C HIS A 180 12.78 17.77 1.10
N HIS A 181 13.24 16.84 1.95
CA HIS A 181 13.84 17.18 3.23
C HIS A 181 15.21 17.85 3.13
N LYS A 182 15.99 17.57 2.08
CA LYS A 182 17.28 18.25 1.86
C LYS A 182 17.14 19.65 1.26
N PHE A 183 15.97 19.99 0.73
CA PHE A 183 15.63 21.30 0.21
C PHE A 183 14.26 21.73 0.72
N PRO A 184 14.13 22.12 2.00
CA PRO A 184 12.96 22.88 2.41
C PRO A 184 12.92 24.15 1.54
N LEU A 185 11.76 24.39 0.92
CA LEU A 185 11.44 25.58 0.10
C LEU A 185 11.67 26.91 0.84
#